data_AF-A0A8J6QLU9-F1
#
_entry.id   AF-A0A8J6QLU9-F1
#
_cell.length_a   1.000
_cell.length_b   1.000
_cell.length_c   1.000
_cell.angle_alpha   90.00
_cell.angle_beta   90.00
_cell.angle_gamma   90.00
#
_symmetry.space_group_name_H-M   'P 1'
#
loop_
_entity.id
_entity.type
_entity.pdbx_description
1 polymer ?
#
loop_
_entity_poly.entity_id
_entity_poly.type
_entity_poly.pdbx_seq_one_letter_code
_entity_poly.pdbx_strand_id
1 'polypeptide(L)' 'MGPGRRQPPEQPEERPLRNSRVTVNLTEAVHAQLRRWAGEEARSVSNLCQTIIEATLERRNR' A
#
# COMPACT_ATOMS: atom_id res chain seq x y z
N MET A 1 -46.37 -24.35 -7.09
CA MET A 1 -45.95 -22.94 -6.92
C MET A 1 -45.17 -22.83 -5.62
N GLY A 2 -43.84 -22.92 -5.68
CA GLY A 2 -42.97 -22.74 -4.51
C GLY A 2 -42.21 -21.43 -4.65
N PRO A 3 -42.08 -20.60 -3.61
CA PRO A 3 -41.34 -19.36 -3.71
C PRO A 3 -39.86 -19.70 -3.84
N GLY A 4 -39.30 -19.43 -5.03
CA GLY A 4 -37.87 -19.53 -5.28
C GLY A 4 -37.10 -18.68 -4.26
N ARG A 5 -36.23 -19.32 -3.48
CA ARG A 5 -35.27 -18.63 -2.62
C ARG A 5 -34.38 -17.80 -3.54
N ARG A 6 -34.56 -16.47 -3.51
CA ARG A 6 -33.62 -15.52 -4.10
C ARG A 6 -32.27 -15.73 -3.40
N GLN A 7 -31.29 -16.28 -4.11
CA GLN A 7 -29.89 -16.16 -3.71
C GLN A 7 -29.56 -14.66 -3.57
N PRO A 8 -28.88 -14.22 -2.50
CA PRO A 8 -28.31 -12.88 -2.50
C PRO A 8 -27.30 -12.78 -3.67
N PRO A 9 -27.15 -11.60 -4.30
CA PRO A 9 -26.19 -11.41 -5.37
C PRO A 9 -24.79 -11.77 -4.84
N GLU A 10 -24.05 -12.53 -5.64
CA GLU A 10 -22.61 -12.73 -5.44
C GLU A 10 -21.99 -11.34 -5.23
N GLN A 11 -21.60 -11.04 -3.99
CA GLN A 11 -20.81 -9.86 -3.72
C GLN A 11 -19.57 -10.02 -4.61
N PRO A 12 -19.24 -9.04 -5.47
CA PRO A 12 -17.99 -9.11 -6.19
C PRO A 12 -16.92 -9.29 -5.12
N GLU A 13 -16.21 -10.42 -5.17
CA GLU A 13 -15.01 -10.58 -4.38
C GLU A 13 -14.11 -9.44 -4.81
N GLU A 14 -14.14 -8.33 -4.06
CA GLU A 14 -13.17 -7.26 -4.14
C GLU A 14 -11.86 -7.92 -3.72
N ARG A 15 -11.25 -8.64 -4.67
CA ARG A 15 -9.91 -9.19 -4.55
C ARG A 15 -9.09 -8.03 -4.03
N PRO A 16 -8.48 -8.11 -2.83
CA PRO A 16 -7.62 -7.05 -2.38
C PRO A 16 -6.60 -6.86 -3.49
N LEU A 17 -6.62 -5.69 -4.12
CA LEU A 17 -5.72 -5.29 -5.19
C LEU A 17 -4.35 -5.81 -4.78
N ARG A 18 -3.82 -6.81 -5.53
CA ARG A 18 -2.59 -7.50 -5.18
C ARG A 18 -1.60 -6.44 -4.74
N ASN A 19 -1.23 -6.45 -3.46
CA ASN A 19 -0.14 -5.63 -2.93
C ASN A 19 1.08 -6.01 -3.75
N SER A 20 1.35 -5.26 -4.82
CA SER A 20 2.50 -5.47 -5.69
C SER A 20 3.72 -5.17 -4.84
N ARG A 21 4.33 -6.24 -4.33
CA ARG A 21 5.49 -6.12 -3.47
C ARG A 21 6.68 -5.73 -4.34
N VAL A 22 7.23 -4.56 -4.07
CA VAL A 22 8.46 -4.08 -4.70
C VAL A 22 9.58 -4.17 -3.68
N THR A 23 10.68 -4.83 -4.05
CA THR A 23 11.90 -4.84 -3.24
C THR A 23 12.82 -3.73 -3.74
N VAL A 24 13.28 -2.88 -2.83
CA VAL A 24 14.22 -1.80 -3.12
C VAL A 24 15.52 -2.10 -2.39
N ASN A 25 16.64 -2.09 -3.12
CA ASN A 25 17.95 -2.21 -2.52
C ASN A 25 18.40 -0.83 -2.04
N LEU A 26 18.61 -0.70 -0.73
CA LEU A 26 19.08 0.52 -0.09
C LEU A 26 20.44 0.27 0.53
N THR A 27 21.28 1.30 0.55
CA THR A 27 22.49 1.27 1.38
C THR A 27 22.10 1.26 2.86
N GLU A 28 22.98 0.73 3.69
CA GLU A 28 22.75 0.66 5.15
C GLU A 28 22.48 2.05 5.75
N ALA A 29 23.24 3.05 5.33
CA ALA A 29 23.06 4.43 5.79
C ALA A 29 21.66 4.99 5.47
N VAL A 30 21.17 4.76 4.24
CA VAL A 30 19.84 5.23 3.83
C VAL A 30 18.75 4.47 4.58
N HIS A 31 18.90 3.16 4.76
CA HIS A 31 17.94 2.37 5.52
C HIS A 31 17.88 2.78 7.00
N ALA A 32 19.02 3.05 7.63
CA ALA A 32 19.09 3.55 9.00
C ALA A 32 18.39 4.91 9.16
N GLN A 33 18.59 5.81 8.20
CA GLN A 33 17.94 7.12 8.18
C GLN A 33 16.41 7.00 8.02
N LEU A 34 15.94 6.17 7.08
CA LEU A 34 14.50 5.91 6.91
C LEU A 34 13.88 5.29 8.17
N ARG A 35 14.58 4.37 8.83
CA ARG A 35 14.12 3.75 10.08
C ARG A 35 13.97 4.77 11.21
N ARG A 36 14.91 5.71 11.32
CA ARG A 36 14.83 6.79 12.31
C ARG A 36 13.61 7.68 12.06
N TRP A 37 13.43 8.17 10.84
CA TRP A 37 12.29 9.03 10.48
C TRP A 37 10.95 8.32 10.65
N ALA A 38 10.88 7.04 10.25
CA ALA A 38 9.67 6.23 10.46
C ALA A 38 9.32 6.12 11.96
N GLY A 39 10.34 6.00 12.83
CA GLY A 39 10.17 6.04 14.28
C GLY A 39 9.66 7.39 14.81
N GLU A 40 10.20 8.50 14.29
CA GLU A 40 9.77 9.86 14.66
C GLU A 40 8.31 10.15 14.23
N GLU A 41 7.88 9.61 13.09
CA GLU A 41 6.51 9.80 12.56
C GLU A 41 5.50 8.75 13.05
N ALA A 42 5.91 7.79 13.89
CA ALA A 42 5.11 6.63 14.30
C ALA A 42 4.50 5.85 13.11
N ARG A 43 5.29 5.69 12.03
CA ARG A 43 4.90 5.00 10.79
C ARG A 43 5.82 3.81 10.51
N SER A 44 5.37 2.90 9.65
CA SER A 44 6.26 1.85 9.13
C SER A 44 7.22 2.42 8.08
N VAL A 45 8.42 1.85 7.96
CA VAL A 45 9.39 2.22 6.92
C VAL A 45 8.76 2.06 5.52
N SER A 46 7.98 1.00 5.30
CA SER A 46 7.28 0.76 4.03
C SER A 46 6.29 1.88 3.70
N ASN A 47 5.49 2.33 4.67
CA ASN A 47 4.54 3.42 4.44
C ASN A 47 5.26 4.75 4.19
N LEU A 48 6.35 5.01 4.91
CA LEU A 48 7.18 6.20 4.66
C LEU A 48 7.75 6.18 3.24
N CYS A 49 8.30 5.05 2.80
CA CYS A 49 8.78 4.88 1.43
C CYS A 49 7.65 5.09 0.40
N GLN A 50 6.46 4.56 0.65
CA GLN A 50 5.30 4.76 -0.21
C GLN A 50 4.95 6.25 -0.34
N THR A 51 4.83 6.98 0.77
CA THR A 51 4.53 8.42 0.76
C THR A 51 5.59 9.22 0.00
N ILE A 52 6.88 8.89 0.17
CA ILE A 52 7.97 9.54 -0.57
C ILE A 52 7.83 9.29 -2.08
N ILE A 53 7.52 8.07 -2.49
CA ILE A 53 7.34 7.70 -3.90
C ILE A 53 6.14 8.46 -4.49
N GLU A 54 5.00 8.44 -3.80
CA GLU A 54 3.78 9.13 -4.22
C GLU A 54 4.01 10.64 -4.39
N ALA A 55 4.64 11.29 -3.40
CA ALA A 55 4.97 12.71 -3.46
C ALA A 55 5.94 13.04 -4.60
N THR A 56 6.88 12.13 -4.89
CA THR A 56 7.83 12.29 -6.00
C THR A 56 7.14 12.15 -7.35
N LEU A 57 6.19 11.22 -7.48
CA LEU A 57 5.41 11.03 -8.70
C LEU A 57 4.49 12.22 -8.96
N GLU A 58 3.81 12.74 -7.93
CA GLU A 58 2.96 13.93 -8.06
C GLU A 58 3.75 15.14 -8.57
N ARG A 59 4.97 15.37 -8.04
CA ARG A 59 5.84 16.47 -8.49
C ARG A 59 6.31 16.33 -9.94
N ARG A 60 6.44 15.11 -10.46
CA ARG A 60 6.87 14.87 -11.85
C ARG A 60 5.73 14.99 -12.86
N ASN A 61 4.49 14.79 -12.42
CA ASN A 61 3.30 14.86 -13.26
C ASN A 61 2.66 16.26 -13.31
N ARG A 62 3.20 17.23 -12.56
CA ARG A 62 2.89 18.65 -12.67
C ARG A 62 3.89 19.34 -13.59
#